data_AF-A0A3A8JSR2-F1
#
_entry.id   AF-A0A3A8JSR2-F1
#
_cell.length_a   1.000
_cell.length_b   1.000
_cell.length_c   1.000
_cell.angle_alpha   90.00
_cell.angle_beta   90.00
_cell.angle_gamma   90.00
#
_symmetry.space_group_name_H-M   'P 1'
#
loop_
_entity.id
_entity.type
_entity.pdbx_description
1 polymer ?
#
loop_
_entity_poly.entity_id
_entity_poly.type
_entity_poly.pdbx_seq_one_letter_code
_entity_poly.pdbx_strand_id
1 'polypeptide(L)' 'MPEVPEPKPPSPVGSAHLRPDGVLELRMGASAPGAIVGQALFIIKPGDARYESVLEHLGAIEPGGYAPVLPFPPGTF' A
#
# COMPACT_ATOMS: atom_id res chain seq x y z
N MET A 1 -25.79 23.12 -5.64
CA MET A 1 -25.07 22.46 -4.53
C MET A 1 -23.94 21.68 -5.19
N PRO A 2 -22.65 21.93 -4.90
CA PRO A 2 -21.62 21.07 -5.44
C PRO A 2 -21.81 19.67 -4.83
N GLU A 3 -22.02 18.67 -5.69
CA GLU A 3 -22.07 17.26 -5.31
C GLU A 3 -20.71 16.90 -4.71
N VAL A 4 -20.67 16.73 -3.39
CA VAL A 4 -19.51 16.15 -2.71
C VAL A 4 -19.39 14.75 -3.29
N PRO A 5 -18.31 14.40 -4.03
CA PRO A 5 -18.20 13.07 -4.60
C PRO A 5 -18.23 12.08 -3.44
N GLU A 6 -19.21 11.17 -3.48
CA GLU A 6 -19.33 10.07 -2.53
C GLU A 6 -17.97 9.35 -2.45
N PRO A 7 -17.49 9.00 -1.24
CA PRO A 7 -16.21 8.33 -1.11
C PRO A 7 -16.30 6.97 -1.79
N LYS A 8 -15.80 6.90 -3.03
CA LYS A 8 -15.65 5.66 -3.77
C LYS A 8 -14.82 4.71 -2.89
N PRO A 9 -15.22 3.44 -2.74
CA PRO A 9 -14.45 2.49 -1.93
C PRO A 9 -12.99 2.53 -2.36
N PRO A 10 -12.05 2.48 -1.39
CA PRO A 10 -10.64 2.64 -1.69
C PRO A 10 -10.23 1.62 -2.75
N SER A 11 -9.89 2.11 -3.93
CA SER A 11 -9.32 1.26 -4.98
C SER A 11 -7.87 0.95 -4.60
N PRO A 12 -7.35 -0.25 -4.92
CA PRO A 12 -5.96 -0.56 -4.67
C PRO A 12 -5.04 0.50 -5.29
N VAL A 13 -4.13 1.02 -4.48
CA VAL A 13 -3.08 1.96 -4.92
C VAL A 13 -1.83 1.22 -5.37
N GLY A 14 -1.81 -0.11 -5.28
CA GLY A 14 -0.63 -0.89 -5.60
C GLY A 14 -0.77 -2.37 -5.32
N SER A 15 0.37 -3.06 -5.34
CA SER A 15 0.51 -4.46 -4.97
C SER A 15 1.69 -4.64 -4.01
N ALA A 16 1.55 -5.60 -3.11
CA ALA A 16 2.60 -6.06 -2.23
C ALA A 16 2.96 -7.51 -2.57
N HIS A 17 4.23 -7.82 -2.43
CA HIS A 17 4.76 -9.18 -2.44
C HIS A 17 5.44 -9.43 -1.10
N LEU A 18 4.95 -10.41 -0.34
CA LEU A 18 5.70 -10.96 0.77
C LEU A 18 6.66 -11.98 0.19
N ARG A 19 7.93 -11.61 0.03
CA ARG A 19 8.93 -12.51 -0.54
C ARG A 19 9.15 -13.73 0.37
N PRO A 20 9.66 -14.87 -0.16
CA PRO A 20 9.95 -16.05 0.65
C PRO A 20 10.96 -15.82 1.79
N ASP A 21 11.81 -14.80 1.68
CA ASP A 21 12.75 -14.39 2.73
C ASP A 21 12.13 -13.46 3.78
N GLY A 22 10.80 -13.25 3.73
CA GLY A 22 10.06 -12.39 4.65
C GLY A 22 10.19 -10.91 4.34
N VAL A 23 10.79 -10.50 3.22
CA VAL A 23 10.85 -9.07 2.85
C VAL A 23 9.55 -8.66 2.18
N LEU A 24 8.95 -7.56 2.63
CA LEU A 24 7.81 -6.94 1.99
C LEU A 24 8.28 -5.99 0.89
N GLU A 25 7.85 -6.25 -0.35
CA GLU A 25 8.04 -5.37 -1.49
C GLU A 25 6.69 -4.75 -1.89
N LEU A 26 6.54 -3.43 -1.73
CA LEU A 26 5.33 -2.71 -2.08
C LEU A 26 5.58 -1.83 -3.30
N ARG A 27 4.76 -2.00 -4.34
CA ARG A 27 4.74 -1.18 -5.54
C ARG A 27 3.44 -0.39 -5.54
N MET A 28 3.54 0.92 -5.36
CA MET A 28 2.38 1.80 -5.23
C MET A 28 2.42 2.94 -6.24
N GLY A 29 1.25 3.37 -6.67
CA GLY A 29 1.01 4.56 -7.47
C GLY A 29 0.08 5.52 -6.72
N ALA A 30 0.34 6.81 -6.87
CA ALA A 30 -0.54 7.87 -6.37
C ALA A 30 -0.78 8.89 -7.48
N SER A 31 -1.97 9.46 -7.51
CA SER A 31 -2.29 10.59 -8.40
C SER A 31 -2.84 11.75 -7.58
N ALA A 32 -2.54 12.96 -8.02
CA ALA A 32 -3.01 14.19 -7.39
C ALA A 32 -3.49 15.20 -8.46
N PRO A 33 -4.30 16.21 -8.08
CA PRO A 33 -4.76 17.25 -9.01
C PRO A 33 -3.60 17.90 -9.77
N GLY A 34 -3.86 18.30 -11.02
CA GLY A 34 -2.84 18.89 -11.88
C GLY A 34 -2.00 17.86 -12.65
N ALA A 35 -2.57 16.68 -12.94
CA ALA A 35 -1.92 15.59 -13.67
C ALA A 35 -0.64 15.04 -13.00
N ILE A 36 -0.55 15.17 -11.68
CA ILE A 36 0.56 14.63 -10.91
C ILE A 36 0.33 13.13 -10.74
N VAL A 37 1.32 12.34 -11.15
CA VAL A 37 1.36 10.89 -10.96
C VAL A 37 2.70 10.53 -10.34
N GLY A 38 2.66 9.86 -9.19
CA GLY A 38 3.82 9.33 -8.49
C GLY A 38 3.80 7.80 -8.50
N GLN A 39 4.97 7.19 -8.58
CA GLN A 39 5.17 5.76 -8.34
C GLN A 39 6.24 5.59 -7.27
N ALA A 40 6.05 4.60 -6.40
CA ALA A 40 6.97 4.32 -5.31
C ALA A 40 7.17 2.81 -5.15
N LEU A 41 8.42 2.44 -4.82
CA LEU A 41 8.81 1.09 -4.44
C LEU A 41 9.33 1.14 -3.00
N PHE A 42 8.71 0.39 -2.11
CA PHE A 42 9.15 0.24 -0.73
C PHE A 42 9.63 -1.18 -0.50
N ILE A 43 10.83 -1.30 0.08
CA ILE A 43 11.40 -2.57 0.53
C ILE A 43 11.48 -2.51 2.05
N ILE A 44 10.69 -3.34 2.73
CA ILE A 44 10.57 -3.35 4.17
C ILE A 44 11.00 -4.72 4.66
N LYS A 45 12.11 -4.75 5.40
CA LYS A 45 12.67 -6.00 5.93
C LYS A 45 12.02 -6.35 7.27
N PRO A 46 12.00 -7.64 7.66
CA PRO A 46 11.68 -8.01 9.03
C PRO A 46 12.53 -7.21 10.02
N GLY A 47 11.88 -6.66 11.06
CA GLY A 47 12.52 -5.81 12.07
C GLY A 47 12.57 -4.31 11.73
N ASP A 48 12.15 -3.88 10.54
CA ASP A 48 11.85 -2.46 10.29
C ASP A 48 10.65 -2.03 11.15
N ALA A 49 10.68 -0.82 11.69
CA ALA A 49 9.63 -0.29 12.55
C ALA A 49 8.24 -0.28 11.90
N ARG A 50 8.17 -0.27 10.56
CA ARG A 50 6.93 -0.27 9.78
C ARG A 50 6.42 -1.67 9.44
N TYR A 51 7.26 -2.71 9.59
CA TYR A 51 7.01 -4.03 9.02
C TYR A 51 5.69 -4.64 9.52
N GLU A 52 5.50 -4.68 10.84
CA GLU A 52 4.29 -5.26 11.45
C GLU A 52 3.03 -4.49 11.07
N SER A 53 3.07 -3.15 11.10
CA SER A 53 1.93 -2.30 10.71
C SER A 53 1.55 -2.47 9.24
N VAL A 54 2.55 -2.62 8.37
CA VAL A 54 2.30 -2.86 6.95
C VAL A 54 1.74 -4.27 6.73
N LEU A 55 2.29 -5.28 7.40
CA LEU A 55 1.79 -6.64 7.30
C LEU A 55 0.34 -6.76 7.78
N GLU A 56 0.00 -6.11 8.91
CA GLU A 56 -1.38 -6.03 9.42
C GLU A 56 -2.33 -5.37 8.41
N HIS A 57 -1.89 -4.26 7.80
CA HIS A 57 -2.69 -3.56 6.77
C HIS A 57 -2.91 -4.39 5.51
N LEU A 58 -1.92 -5.19 5.09
CA LEU A 58 -2.06 -6.10 3.95
C LEU A 58 -3.00 -7.28 4.24
N GLY A 59 -3.19 -7.60 5.52
CA GLY A 59 -3.99 -8.74 5.96
C GLY A 59 -3.28 -10.06 5.74
N ALA A 60 -4.06 -11.14 5.61
CA ALA A 60 -3.51 -12.49 5.44
C ALA A 60 -2.77 -12.63 4.11
N ILE A 61 -1.43 -12.61 4.17
CA ILE A 61 -0.52 -12.86 3.07
C ILE A 61 0.51 -13.92 3.48
N GLU A 62 0.62 -14.97 2.68
CA GLU A 62 1.59 -16.05 2.90
C GLU A 62 2.96 -15.69 2.30
N PRO A 63 4.08 -16.21 2.82
CA PRO A 63 5.38 -16.07 2.18
C PRO A 63 5.39 -16.58 0.73
N GLY A 64 5.88 -15.75 -0.19
CA GLY A 64 5.80 -15.93 -1.65
C GLY A 64 4.50 -15.43 -2.28
N GLY A 65 3.55 -14.94 -1.49
CA GLY A 65 2.22 -14.47 -1.91
C GLY A 65 2.17 -12.99 -2.28
N TYR A 66 1.06 -12.60 -2.92
CA TYR A 66 0.78 -11.22 -3.30
C TYR A 66 -0.54 -10.75 -2.69
N ALA A 67 -0.60 -9.48 -2.32
CA ALA A 67 -1.83 -8.83 -1.86
C ALA A 67 -2.00 -7.45 -2.53
N PRO A 68 -3.25 -7.01 -2.77
CA PRO A 68 -3.50 -5.63 -3.16
C PRO A 68 -3.16 -4.68 -2.01
N VAL A 69 -2.54 -3.54 -2.33
CA VAL A 69 -2.29 -2.48 -1.34
C VAL A 69 -3.43 -1.48 -1.42
N LEU A 70 -4.22 -1.40 -0.37
CA LEU A 70 -5.20 -0.32 -0.21
C LEU A 70 -4.49 0.95 0.28
N PRO A 71 -5.06 2.15 0.05
CA PRO A 71 -4.55 3.39 0.62
C PRO A 71 -4.33 3.24 2.12
N PHE A 72 -3.13 3.60 2.57
CA PHE A 72 -2.84 3.65 4.00
C PHE A 72 -3.57 4.83 4.65
N PRO A 73 -3.93 4.72 5.94
CA PRO A 73 -4.41 5.86 6.69
C PRO A 73 -3.34 6.98 6.71
N PRO A 74 -3.74 8.25 6.88
CA PRO A 74 -2.80 9.36 6.97
C PRO A 74 -1.77 9.13 8.11
N GLY A 75 -0.48 9.35 7.82
CA GLY A 75 0.59 9.28 8.83
C GLY A 75 1.22 7.89 9.04
N THR A 76 0.92 6.89 8.21
CA THR A 76 1.59 5.57 8.27
C THR A 76 3.06 5.59 7.81
N PHE A 77 3.46 6.63 7.07
CA PHE A 77 4.83 6.85 6.60
C PHE A 77 5.33 8.25 6.96
#